data_AF-A0A961DP13-F1
#
_entry.id   AF-A0A961DP13-F1
#
_cell.length_a   1.000
_cell.length_b   1.000
_cell.length_c   1.000
_cell.angle_alpha   90.00
_cell.angle_beta   90.00
_cell.angle_gamma   90.00
#
_symmetry.space_group_name_H-M   'P 1'
#
loop_
_entity.id
_entity.type
_entity.pdbx_description
1 polymer ?
#
loop_
_entity_poly.entity_id
_entity_poly.type
_entity_poly.pdbx_seq_one_letter_code
_entity_poly.pdbx_strand_id
1 'polypeptide(L)'
;MPTLVDRLARTYLVRQRPKGPTMLFGVVWFGLLVGASLAGSWGLALLFGLLGALGALQAGVAWRSARARMNQPLAALIALVLPCAATFNNRVLALSIVVAVIAAVVLGESMGKPTVASGGAVANNLVVASATLRVGLPLGFGGAAVVQLERIDLMAMVLLVMVVSVYDCGHFLLGTTLRGRFAGVWAGLAGQAVVLFSTLTMNPDPFTSDGSVALVVVLAALSCPLGQWLGSWMLPSAAAKAPALRRLDSWLIAAPVVWACAALAS
;
A
#
# COMPACT_ATOMS: atom_id res chain seq x y z
N MET A 1 -8.12 -1.89 -33.01
CA MET A 1 -8.27 -2.73 -31.80
C MET A 1 -7.63 -2.01 -30.62
N PRO A 2 -8.23 -1.99 -29.41
CA PRO A 2 -7.59 -1.39 -28.26
C PRO A 2 -6.31 -2.16 -27.87
N THR A 3 -5.24 -1.44 -27.59
CA THR A 3 -3.95 -2.04 -27.20
C THR A 3 -4.08 -2.77 -25.85
N LEU A 4 -3.15 -3.68 -25.53
CA LEU A 4 -3.07 -4.30 -24.20
C LEU A 4 -3.03 -3.23 -23.09
N VAL A 5 -2.29 -2.15 -23.34
CA VAL A 5 -2.16 -0.99 -22.44
C VAL A 5 -3.50 -0.31 -22.22
N ASP A 6 -4.32 -0.13 -23.27
CA ASP A 6 -5.65 0.48 -23.15
C ASP A 6 -6.64 -0.36 -22.33
N ARG A 7 -6.50 -1.69 -22.40
CA ARG A 7 -7.28 -2.63 -21.59
C ARG A 7 -6.85 -2.59 -20.14
N LEU A 8 -5.56 -2.72 -19.85
CA LEU A 8 -5.02 -2.62 -18.49
C LEU A 8 -5.38 -1.29 -17.84
N ALA A 9 -5.22 -0.19 -18.57
CA ALA A 9 -5.57 1.11 -18.05
C ALA A 9 -7.08 1.26 -17.81
N ARG A 10 -7.96 0.56 -18.55
CA ARG A 10 -9.43 0.54 -18.29
C ARG A 10 -9.75 -0.19 -17.01
N THR A 11 -9.03 -1.26 -16.75
CA THR A 11 -9.29 -2.09 -15.59
C THR A 11 -8.68 -1.53 -14.32
N TYR A 12 -7.51 -0.87 -14.39
CA TYR A 12 -6.70 -0.58 -13.20
C TYR A 12 -6.42 0.92 -12.94
N LEU A 13 -6.58 1.81 -13.92
CA LEU A 13 -6.21 3.22 -13.75
C LEU A 13 -7.30 3.99 -13.01
N VAL A 14 -6.91 4.61 -11.89
CA VAL A 14 -7.79 5.46 -11.09
C VAL A 14 -7.93 6.83 -11.77
N ARG A 15 -9.18 7.27 -11.98
CA ARG A 15 -9.46 8.64 -12.39
C ARG A 15 -9.77 9.51 -11.18
N GLN A 16 -8.96 10.54 -10.98
CA GLN A 16 -9.21 11.55 -9.97
C GLN A 16 -10.47 12.33 -10.34
N ARG A 17 -11.39 12.50 -9.37
CA ARG A 17 -12.59 13.31 -9.56
C ARG A 17 -12.31 14.72 -9.03
N PRO A 18 -12.55 15.78 -9.81
CA PRO A 18 -12.26 17.16 -9.39
C PRO A 18 -13.19 17.69 -8.28
N LYS A 19 -14.20 16.92 -7.84
CA LYS A 19 -15.20 17.36 -6.85
C LYS A 19 -14.85 16.84 -5.46
N GLY A 20 -14.54 17.74 -4.53
CA GLY A 20 -14.38 17.48 -3.08
C GLY A 20 -13.21 18.24 -2.44
N PRO A 21 -13.10 18.29 -1.09
CA PRO A 21 -11.99 18.93 -0.37
C PRO A 21 -10.71 18.06 -0.38
N THR A 22 -10.37 17.48 -1.52
CA THR A 22 -9.29 16.49 -1.66
C THR A 22 -7.90 17.06 -1.38
N MET A 23 -7.66 18.34 -1.65
CA MET A 23 -6.42 19.01 -1.23
C MET A 23 -6.30 19.09 0.29
N LEU A 24 -7.38 19.43 1.00
CA LEU A 24 -7.40 19.51 2.46
C LEU A 24 -7.06 18.15 3.07
N PHE A 25 -7.64 17.07 2.52
CA PHE A 25 -7.28 15.71 2.95
C PHE A 25 -5.81 15.37 2.72
N GLY A 26 -5.16 15.94 1.69
CA GLY A 26 -3.73 15.77 1.43
C GLY A 26 -2.87 16.43 2.52
N VAL A 27 -3.22 17.67 2.88
CA VAL A 27 -2.54 18.41 3.96
C VAL A 27 -2.73 17.71 5.30
N VAL A 28 -3.96 17.28 5.61
CA VAL A 28 -4.25 16.52 6.84
C VAL A 28 -3.47 15.20 6.86
N TRP A 29 -3.39 14.50 5.73
CA TRP A 29 -2.60 13.27 5.62
C TRP A 29 -1.12 13.50 5.90
N PHE A 30 -0.53 14.55 5.31
CA PHE A 30 0.85 14.91 5.57
C PHE A 30 1.08 15.29 7.04
N GLY A 31 0.18 16.06 7.65
CA GLY A 31 0.25 16.39 9.08
C GLY A 31 0.16 15.15 9.98
N LEU A 32 -0.73 14.20 9.65
CA LEU A 32 -0.83 12.91 10.35
C LEU A 32 0.45 12.09 10.21
N LEU A 33 1.05 12.04 9.01
CA LEU A 33 2.33 11.35 8.79
C LEU A 33 3.44 11.96 9.64
N VAL A 34 3.59 13.29 9.63
CA VAL A 34 4.59 13.97 10.46
C VAL A 34 4.36 13.69 11.94
N GLY A 35 3.12 13.84 12.43
CA GLY A 35 2.77 13.56 13.81
C GLY A 35 3.03 12.10 14.21
N ALA A 36 2.72 11.16 13.33
CA ALA A 36 2.98 9.74 13.55
C ALA A 36 4.48 9.42 13.56
N SER A 37 5.27 10.02 12.66
CA SER A 37 6.72 9.89 12.66
C SER A 37 7.36 10.46 13.92
N LEU A 38 6.84 11.57 14.46
CA LEU A 38 7.31 12.15 15.72
C LEU A 38 6.97 11.27 16.94
N ALA A 39 5.89 10.49 16.86
CA ALA A 39 5.55 9.47 17.87
C ALA A 39 6.33 8.15 17.68
N GLY A 40 7.23 8.07 16.71
CA GLY A 40 8.08 6.92 16.41
C GLY A 40 7.35 5.73 15.79
N SER A 41 7.97 4.56 15.85
CA SER A 41 7.47 3.33 15.22
C SER A 41 6.02 2.98 15.60
N TRP A 42 5.61 3.23 16.85
CA TRP A 42 4.23 2.98 17.31
C TRP A 42 3.22 3.94 16.69
N GLY A 43 3.57 5.22 16.54
CA GLY A 43 2.72 6.19 15.85
C GLY A 43 2.46 5.80 14.41
N LEU A 44 3.51 5.41 13.69
CA LEU A 44 3.42 4.92 12.31
C LEU A 44 2.62 3.62 12.22
N ALA A 45 2.87 2.66 13.12
CA ALA A 45 2.14 1.39 13.17
C ALA A 45 0.63 1.61 13.36
N LEU A 46 0.23 2.50 14.27
CA LEU A 46 -1.17 2.82 14.50
C LEU A 46 -1.79 3.56 13.30
N LEU A 47 -1.09 4.55 12.73
CA LEU A 47 -1.61 5.30 11.58
C LEU A 47 -1.85 4.39 10.37
N PHE A 48 -0.82 3.64 9.96
CA PHE A 48 -0.91 2.74 8.81
C PHE A 48 -1.79 1.52 9.11
N GLY A 49 -1.75 0.99 10.32
CA GLY A 49 -2.58 -0.14 10.73
C GLY A 49 -4.08 0.21 10.76
N LEU A 50 -4.45 1.34 11.34
CA LEU A 50 -5.85 1.79 11.38
C LEU A 50 -6.37 2.14 9.99
N LEU A 51 -5.59 2.84 9.16
CA LEU A 51 -5.99 3.14 7.78
C LEU A 51 -6.04 1.89 6.91
N GLY A 52 -5.11 0.95 7.10
CA GLY A 52 -5.11 -0.36 6.47
C GLY A 52 -6.36 -1.15 6.84
N ALA A 53 -6.71 -1.19 8.13
CA ALA A 53 -7.94 -1.82 8.61
C ALA A 53 -9.19 -1.18 7.99
N LEU A 54 -9.29 0.15 8.01
CA LEU A 54 -10.39 0.88 7.36
C LEU A 54 -10.45 0.62 5.85
N GLY A 55 -9.31 0.57 5.17
CA GLY A 55 -9.20 0.22 3.75
C GLY A 55 -9.68 -1.19 3.46
N ALA A 56 -9.32 -2.15 4.31
CA ALA A 56 -9.77 -3.54 4.20
C ALA A 56 -11.27 -3.69 4.47
N LEU A 57 -11.82 -2.96 5.45
CA LEU A 57 -13.26 -2.92 5.70
C LEU A 57 -14.02 -2.33 4.49
N GLN A 58 -13.52 -1.25 3.90
CA GLN A 58 -14.12 -0.65 2.71
C GLN A 58 -14.05 -1.58 1.50
N ALA A 59 -12.92 -2.26 1.29
CA ALA A 59 -12.79 -3.28 0.28
C ALA A 59 -13.79 -4.41 0.52
N GLY A 60 -13.95 -4.89 1.77
CA GLY A 60 -14.93 -5.92 2.12
C GLY A 60 -16.38 -5.54 1.79
N VAL A 61 -16.76 -4.28 2.01
CA VAL A 61 -18.06 -3.75 1.58
C VAL A 61 -18.17 -3.79 0.05
N ALA A 62 -17.13 -3.40 -0.68
CA ALA A 62 -17.13 -3.45 -2.15
C ALA A 62 -17.25 -4.89 -2.69
N TRP A 63 -16.52 -5.84 -2.11
CA TRP A 63 -16.58 -7.27 -2.46
C TRP A 63 -17.98 -7.86 -2.19
N ARG A 64 -18.59 -7.52 -1.04
CA ARG A 64 -19.98 -7.92 -0.72
C ARG A 64 -20.98 -7.37 -1.73
N SER A 65 -20.85 -6.10 -2.12
CA SER A 65 -21.70 -5.48 -3.15
C SER A 65 -21.53 -6.15 -4.52
N ALA A 66 -20.35 -6.72 -4.81
CA ALA A 66 -20.07 -7.50 -6.01
C ALA A 66 -20.50 -8.98 -5.91
N ARG A 67 -21.22 -9.38 -4.86
CA ARG A 67 -21.66 -10.76 -4.57
C ARG A 67 -20.52 -11.77 -4.42
N ALA A 68 -19.32 -11.29 -4.08
CA ALA A 68 -18.16 -12.13 -3.85
C ALA A 68 -17.85 -12.22 -2.35
N ARG A 69 -17.37 -13.39 -1.93
CA ARG A 69 -17.19 -13.78 -0.53
C ARG A 69 -15.80 -13.40 -0.03
N MET A 70 -15.72 -12.69 1.09
CA MET A 70 -14.48 -12.26 1.73
C MET A 70 -14.68 -12.15 3.24
N ASN A 71 -13.70 -12.58 4.03
CA ASN A 71 -13.71 -12.40 5.47
C ASN A 71 -13.22 -10.98 5.82
N GLN A 72 -14.17 -10.05 5.82
CA GLN A 72 -13.91 -8.64 6.08
C GLN A 72 -13.23 -8.34 7.43
N PRO A 73 -13.68 -8.87 8.57
CA PRO A 73 -13.02 -8.57 9.85
C PRO A 73 -11.60 -9.15 9.91
N LEU A 74 -11.37 -10.34 9.34
CA LEU A 74 -10.04 -10.91 9.29
C LEU A 74 -9.09 -10.08 8.42
N ALA A 75 -9.52 -9.63 7.23
CA ALA A 75 -8.68 -8.78 6.37
C ALA A 75 -8.27 -7.48 7.09
N ALA A 76 -9.19 -6.88 7.84
CA ALA A 76 -8.92 -5.68 8.63
C ALA A 76 -7.97 -5.94 9.79
N LEU A 77 -8.14 -7.09 10.48
CA LEU A 77 -7.24 -7.51 11.55
C LEU A 77 -5.81 -7.74 11.02
N ILE A 78 -5.66 -8.42 9.88
CA ILE A 78 -4.36 -8.62 9.23
C ILE A 78 -3.71 -7.26 8.91
N ALA A 79 -4.46 -6.35 8.29
CA ALA A 79 -3.94 -5.02 7.94
C ALA A 79 -3.51 -4.19 9.16
N LEU A 80 -4.15 -4.37 10.32
CA LEU A 80 -3.79 -3.72 11.58
C LEU A 80 -2.62 -4.38 12.29
N VAL A 81 -2.61 -5.71 12.35
CA VAL A 81 -1.64 -6.48 13.14
C VAL A 81 -0.25 -6.43 12.53
N LEU A 82 -0.10 -6.48 11.20
CA LEU A 82 1.24 -6.53 10.59
C LEU A 82 2.09 -5.27 10.90
N PRO A 83 1.59 -4.02 10.77
CA PRO A 83 2.35 -2.84 11.19
C PRO A 83 2.67 -2.83 12.70
N CYS A 84 1.73 -3.28 13.54
CA CYS A 84 1.97 -3.41 14.98
C CYS A 84 3.00 -4.50 15.32
N ALA A 85 3.03 -5.61 14.56
CA ALA A 85 4.01 -6.67 14.74
C ALA A 85 5.43 -6.20 14.35
N ALA A 86 5.54 -5.31 13.37
CA ALA A 86 6.80 -4.73 12.93
C ALA A 86 7.48 -3.86 13.99
N THR A 87 6.75 -3.28 14.95
CA THR A 87 7.35 -2.46 16.03
C THR A 87 8.24 -3.31 16.95
N PHE A 88 7.93 -4.60 17.11
CA PHE A 88 8.70 -5.51 17.96
C PHE A 88 9.99 -5.95 17.27
N ASN A 89 9.89 -6.82 16.26
CA ASN A 89 11.03 -7.30 15.47
C ASN A 89 10.58 -8.07 14.22
N ASN A 90 11.53 -8.38 13.33
CA ASN A 90 11.29 -9.09 12.07
C ASN A 90 10.73 -10.51 12.27
N ARG A 91 11.07 -11.19 13.38
CA ARG A 91 10.57 -12.55 13.68
C ARG A 91 9.08 -12.52 14.02
N VAL A 92 8.64 -11.54 14.82
CA VAL A 92 7.23 -11.34 15.18
C VAL A 92 6.43 -10.96 13.94
N LEU A 93 6.96 -10.09 13.08
CA LEU A 93 6.34 -9.78 11.78
C LEU A 93 6.21 -11.04 10.91
N ALA A 94 7.27 -11.81 10.72
CA ALA A 94 7.24 -13.03 9.92
C ALA A 94 6.22 -14.05 10.47
N LEU A 95 6.22 -14.27 11.79
CA LEU A 95 5.25 -15.16 12.45
C LEU A 95 3.82 -14.66 12.24
N SER A 96 3.57 -13.35 12.37
CA SER A 96 2.24 -12.77 12.19
C SER A 96 1.71 -12.96 10.76
N ILE A 97 2.58 -12.94 9.73
CA ILE A 97 2.22 -13.26 8.35
C ILE A 97 1.80 -14.72 8.21
N VAL A 98 2.59 -15.65 8.79
CA VAL A 98 2.27 -17.08 8.77
C VAL A 98 0.93 -17.34 9.46
N VAL A 99 0.72 -16.77 10.64
CA VAL A 99 -0.53 -16.87 11.41
C VAL A 99 -1.71 -16.28 10.62
N ALA A 100 -1.54 -15.15 9.94
CA ALA A 100 -2.56 -14.54 9.10
C ALA A 100 -2.98 -15.45 7.93
N VAL A 101 -2.03 -16.09 7.25
CA VAL A 101 -2.31 -17.04 6.17
C VAL A 101 -3.06 -18.26 6.68
N ILE A 102 -2.60 -18.85 7.79
CA ILE A 102 -3.28 -20.00 8.41
C ILE A 102 -4.70 -19.60 8.84
N ALA A 103 -4.87 -18.48 9.51
CA ALA A 103 -6.17 -17.98 9.95
C ALA A 103 -7.12 -17.76 8.77
N ALA A 104 -6.63 -17.24 7.63
CA ALA A 104 -7.45 -17.05 6.44
C ALA A 104 -8.00 -18.38 5.88
N VAL A 105 -7.18 -19.44 5.88
CA VAL A 105 -7.59 -20.77 5.41
C VAL A 105 -8.54 -21.45 6.41
N VAL A 106 -8.25 -21.31 7.71
CA VAL A 106 -8.98 -22.00 8.80
C VAL A 106 -10.35 -21.38 9.06
N LEU A 107 -10.44 -20.05 9.08
CA LEU A 107 -11.66 -19.32 9.41
C LEU A 107 -12.61 -19.18 8.20
N GLY A 108 -12.08 -19.24 6.97
CA GLY A 108 -12.90 -19.10 5.76
C GLY A 108 -13.74 -17.82 5.81
N GLU A 109 -15.06 -17.92 5.63
CA GLU A 109 -15.98 -16.76 5.67
C GLU A 109 -16.29 -16.20 7.06
N SER A 110 -16.08 -16.95 8.15
CA SER A 110 -16.56 -16.54 9.48
C SER A 110 -15.47 -16.61 10.54
N MET A 111 -15.46 -15.64 11.45
CA MET A 111 -14.56 -15.64 12.62
C MET A 111 -14.97 -16.65 13.71
N GLY A 112 -16.19 -17.21 13.64
CA GLY A 112 -16.82 -17.91 14.77
C GLY A 112 -16.67 -19.44 14.77
N LYS A 113 -16.51 -20.08 13.62
CA LYS A 113 -16.40 -21.55 13.52
C LYS A 113 -15.32 -21.95 12.52
N PRO A 114 -14.21 -22.58 12.95
CA PRO A 114 -13.22 -23.10 12.02
C PRO A 114 -13.83 -24.23 11.18
N THR A 115 -13.64 -24.16 9.86
CA THR A 115 -14.36 -24.99 8.87
C THR A 115 -13.53 -26.16 8.32
N VAL A 116 -12.38 -26.45 8.92
CA VAL A 116 -11.35 -27.39 8.41
C VAL A 116 -11.76 -28.87 8.52
N ALA A 117 -12.97 -29.18 8.98
CA ALA A 117 -13.38 -30.56 9.26
C ALA A 117 -13.73 -31.41 8.02
N SER A 118 -13.83 -30.85 6.80
CA SER A 118 -14.11 -31.64 5.58
C SER A 118 -13.36 -31.15 4.34
N GLY A 119 -12.90 -32.08 3.50
CA GLY A 119 -12.06 -31.77 2.32
C GLY A 119 -12.73 -30.83 1.31
N GLY A 120 -14.05 -30.92 1.12
CA GLY A 120 -14.82 -29.99 0.27
C GLY A 120 -14.94 -28.58 0.84
N ALA A 121 -14.89 -28.42 2.16
CA ALA A 121 -14.92 -27.11 2.81
C ALA A 121 -13.60 -26.35 2.59
N VAL A 122 -12.47 -27.06 2.50
CA VAL A 122 -11.16 -26.44 2.25
C VAL A 122 -11.13 -25.74 0.88
N ALA A 123 -11.62 -26.38 -0.18
CA ALA A 123 -11.62 -25.79 -1.51
C ALA A 123 -12.44 -24.48 -1.59
N ASN A 124 -13.62 -24.44 -0.96
CA ASN A 124 -14.42 -23.22 -0.88
C ASN A 124 -13.77 -22.16 0.02
N ASN A 125 -13.13 -22.56 1.11
CA ASN A 125 -12.39 -21.65 1.98
C ASN A 125 -11.20 -21.00 1.26
N LEU A 126 -10.52 -21.70 0.35
CA LEU A 126 -9.38 -21.15 -0.38
C LEU A 126 -9.77 -19.94 -1.23
N VAL A 127 -10.96 -19.94 -1.84
CA VAL A 127 -11.45 -18.79 -2.62
C VAL A 127 -11.61 -17.57 -1.72
N VAL A 128 -12.23 -17.75 -0.55
CA VAL A 128 -12.47 -16.69 0.44
C VAL A 128 -11.17 -16.22 1.08
N ALA A 129 -10.28 -17.15 1.41
CA ALA A 129 -8.95 -16.89 1.96
C ALA A 129 -8.13 -16.07 0.96
N SER A 130 -8.18 -16.42 -0.34
CA SER A 130 -7.48 -15.68 -1.40
C SER A 130 -7.97 -14.23 -1.49
N ALA A 131 -9.29 -13.99 -1.42
CA ALA A 131 -9.84 -12.64 -1.43
C ALA A 131 -9.46 -11.86 -0.16
N THR A 132 -9.50 -12.53 1.00
CA THR A 132 -9.15 -11.95 2.31
C THR A 132 -7.67 -11.55 2.36
N LEU A 133 -6.77 -12.45 1.94
CA LEU A 133 -5.33 -12.21 1.91
C LEU A 133 -4.95 -11.19 0.84
N ARG A 134 -5.60 -11.22 -0.33
CA ARG A 134 -5.43 -10.23 -1.40
C ARG A 134 -5.61 -8.80 -0.90
N VAL A 135 -6.52 -8.57 0.04
CA VAL A 135 -6.74 -7.24 0.62
C VAL A 135 -5.88 -7.01 1.86
N GLY A 136 -5.94 -7.91 2.84
CA GLY A 136 -5.32 -7.69 4.15
C GLY A 136 -3.80 -7.70 4.10
N LEU A 137 -3.19 -8.61 3.33
CA LEU A 137 -1.74 -8.82 3.34
C LEU A 137 -0.98 -7.65 2.70
N PRO A 138 -1.33 -7.16 1.49
CA PRO A 138 -0.65 -5.99 0.93
C PRO A 138 -0.78 -4.74 1.80
N LEU A 139 -1.96 -4.49 2.41
CA LEU A 139 -2.16 -3.33 3.28
C LEU A 139 -1.30 -3.41 4.53
N GLY A 140 -1.34 -4.55 5.21
CA GLY A 140 -0.56 -4.75 6.43
C GLY A 140 0.94 -4.77 6.16
N PHE A 141 1.37 -5.41 5.07
CA PHE A 141 2.79 -5.48 4.70
C PHE A 141 3.34 -4.12 4.25
N GLY A 142 2.56 -3.34 3.47
CA GLY A 142 2.93 -1.97 3.11
C GLY A 142 3.13 -1.09 4.35
N GLY A 143 2.20 -1.15 5.32
CA GLY A 143 2.34 -0.44 6.59
C GLY A 143 3.50 -0.95 7.46
N ALA A 144 3.71 -2.26 7.51
CA ALA A 144 4.84 -2.87 8.23
C ALA A 144 6.18 -2.42 7.65
N ALA A 145 6.30 -2.33 6.33
CA ALA A 145 7.52 -1.85 5.67
C ALA A 145 7.83 -0.38 6.04
N VAL A 146 6.82 0.47 6.19
CA VAL A 146 7.01 1.86 6.67
C VAL A 146 7.61 1.86 8.08
N VAL A 147 7.04 1.06 9.00
CA VAL A 147 7.52 0.93 10.37
C VAL A 147 8.96 0.42 10.40
N GLN A 148 9.30 -0.56 9.58
CA GLN A 148 10.66 -1.10 9.54
C GLN A 148 11.67 -0.15 8.90
N LEU A 149 11.24 0.63 7.91
CA LEU A 149 12.11 1.63 7.29
C LEU A 149 12.52 2.70 8.30
N GLU A 150 11.57 3.20 9.10
CA GLU A 150 11.86 4.16 10.17
C GLU A 150 12.84 3.62 11.22
N ARG A 151 12.80 2.31 11.50
CA ARG A 151 13.74 1.64 12.42
C ARG A 151 15.13 1.43 11.85
N ILE A 152 15.28 1.41 10.52
CA ILE A 152 16.59 1.32 9.85
C ILE A 152 17.23 2.70 9.85
N ASP A 153 16.56 3.66 9.23
CA ASP A 153 17.10 5.01 9.06
C ASP A 153 16.01 6.04 8.76
N LEU A 154 16.15 7.22 9.38
CA LEU A 154 15.18 8.31 9.24
C LEU A 154 15.26 8.99 7.86
N MET A 155 16.45 9.10 7.26
CA MET A 155 16.61 9.72 5.94
C MET A 155 15.96 8.87 4.85
N ALA A 156 16.08 7.54 4.93
CA ALA A 156 15.37 6.63 4.03
C ALA A 156 13.84 6.76 4.16
N MET A 157 13.34 6.96 5.39
CA MET A 157 11.92 7.24 5.64
C MET A 157 11.49 8.59 5.05
N VAL A 158 12.31 9.64 5.21
CA VAL A 158 12.06 10.95 4.59
C VAL A 158 12.02 10.84 3.07
N LEU A 159 12.95 10.09 2.46
CA LEU A 159 12.96 9.81 1.03
C LEU A 159 11.64 9.16 0.59
N LEU A 160 11.20 8.11 1.28
CA LEU A 160 9.92 7.44 0.97
C LEU A 160 8.75 8.41 1.04
N VAL A 161 8.65 9.20 2.12
CA VAL A 161 7.59 10.20 2.30
C VAL A 161 7.60 11.22 1.16
N MET A 162 8.78 11.72 0.77
CA MET A 162 8.91 12.70 -0.31
C MET A 162 8.53 12.10 -1.66
N VAL A 163 9.03 10.91 -2.00
CA VAL A 163 8.73 10.20 -3.25
C VAL A 163 7.23 9.95 -3.40
N VAL A 164 6.56 9.49 -2.34
CA VAL A 164 5.11 9.22 -2.38
C VAL A 164 4.31 10.52 -2.39
N SER A 165 4.67 11.50 -1.57
CA SER A 165 3.91 12.77 -1.46
C SER A 165 3.98 13.58 -2.75
N VAL A 166 5.17 13.71 -3.34
CA VAL A 166 5.35 14.46 -4.59
C VAL A 166 4.62 13.75 -5.74
N TYR A 167 4.65 12.42 -5.78
CA TYR A 167 3.88 11.65 -6.75
C TYR A 167 2.37 11.90 -6.62
N ASP A 168 1.83 11.77 -5.42
CA ASP A 168 0.40 11.95 -5.15
C ASP A 168 -0.04 13.39 -5.49
N CYS A 169 0.77 14.40 -5.16
CA CYS A 169 0.53 15.80 -5.52
C CYS A 169 0.48 16.00 -7.05
N GLY A 170 1.50 15.53 -7.78
CA GLY A 170 1.56 15.65 -9.24
C GLY A 170 0.42 14.89 -9.92
N HIS A 171 0.16 13.67 -9.44
CA HIS A 171 -0.92 12.82 -9.94
C HIS A 171 -2.30 13.44 -9.74
N PHE A 172 -2.53 14.07 -8.60
CA PHE A 172 -3.78 14.77 -8.33
C PHE A 172 -3.91 16.06 -9.16
N LEU A 173 -2.95 16.98 -9.07
CA LEU A 173 -3.03 18.32 -9.67
C LEU A 173 -3.20 18.28 -11.19
N LEU A 174 -2.37 17.50 -11.88
CA LEU A 174 -2.45 17.40 -13.34
C LEU A 174 -3.45 16.34 -13.80
N GLY A 175 -3.74 15.33 -12.97
CA GLY A 175 -4.76 14.33 -13.26
C GLY A 175 -6.19 14.90 -13.28
N THR A 176 -6.47 15.98 -12.53
CA THR A 176 -7.76 16.67 -12.58
C THR A 176 -7.83 17.74 -13.67
N THR A 177 -6.70 18.29 -14.07
CA THR A 177 -6.61 19.44 -14.98
C THR A 177 -6.51 19.00 -16.44
N LEU A 178 -5.74 17.96 -16.72
CA LEU A 178 -5.48 17.49 -18.08
C LEU A 178 -6.50 16.44 -18.50
N ARG A 179 -6.91 16.45 -19.78
CA ARG A 179 -7.86 15.48 -20.35
C ARG A 179 -7.25 14.10 -20.63
N GLY A 180 -5.93 13.96 -20.45
CA GLY A 180 -5.18 12.74 -20.75
C GLY A 180 -5.31 11.68 -19.65
N ARG A 181 -5.58 10.44 -20.05
CA ARG A 181 -5.75 9.31 -19.12
C ARG A 181 -4.53 9.07 -18.22
N PHE A 182 -3.33 9.22 -18.76
CA PHE A 182 -2.07 9.02 -18.04
C PHE A 182 -1.45 10.34 -17.57
N ALA A 183 -2.12 11.46 -17.78
CA ALA A 183 -1.54 12.77 -17.49
C ALA A 183 -1.14 12.91 -16.03
N GLY A 184 -1.98 12.43 -15.09
CA GLY A 184 -1.63 12.38 -13.67
C GLY A 184 -0.44 11.45 -13.38
N VAL A 185 -0.39 10.26 -13.97
CA VAL A 185 0.73 9.32 -13.75
C VAL A 185 2.06 9.93 -14.19
N TRP A 186 2.11 10.52 -15.39
CA TRP A 186 3.32 11.17 -15.89
C TRP A 186 3.71 12.40 -15.07
N ALA A 187 2.74 13.16 -14.60
CA ALA A 187 2.99 14.30 -13.72
C ALA A 187 3.60 13.89 -12.38
N GLY A 188 3.05 12.84 -11.75
CA GLY A 188 3.60 12.29 -10.52
C GLY A 188 5.02 11.76 -10.71
N LEU A 189 5.27 11.04 -11.80
CA LEU A 189 6.60 10.54 -12.17
C LEU A 189 7.61 11.68 -12.40
N ALA A 190 7.21 12.74 -13.09
CA ALA A 190 8.06 13.92 -13.30
C ALA A 190 8.43 14.59 -11.97
N GLY A 191 7.49 14.68 -11.02
CA GLY A 191 7.77 15.17 -9.68
C GLY A 191 8.73 14.26 -8.90
N GLN A 192 8.53 12.95 -8.95
CA GLN A 192 9.45 11.98 -8.33
C GLN A 192 10.87 12.08 -8.90
N ALA A 193 11.00 12.28 -10.21
CA ALA A 193 12.29 12.40 -10.86
C ALA A 193 13.16 13.51 -10.24
N VAL A 194 12.55 14.61 -9.77
CA VAL A 194 13.28 15.67 -9.06
C VAL A 194 13.84 15.17 -7.73
N VAL A 195 13.02 14.54 -6.90
CA VAL A 195 13.43 14.00 -5.58
C VAL A 195 14.50 12.92 -5.75
N LEU A 196 14.30 12.02 -6.70
CA LEU A 196 15.21 10.91 -6.99
C LEU A 196 16.53 11.39 -7.60
N PHE A 197 16.50 12.42 -8.45
CA PHE A 197 17.71 13.06 -8.94
C PHE A 197 18.52 13.69 -7.80
N SER A 198 17.86 14.42 -6.88
CA SER A 198 18.54 14.93 -5.69
C SER A 198 19.16 13.81 -4.85
N THR A 199 18.47 12.66 -4.75
CA THR A 199 18.98 11.48 -4.04
C THR A 199 20.24 10.91 -4.71
N LEU A 200 20.26 10.81 -6.04
CA LEU A 200 21.45 10.40 -6.81
C LEU A 200 22.64 11.33 -6.61
N THR A 201 22.40 12.63 -6.39
CA THR A 201 23.48 13.61 -6.22
C THR A 201 23.99 13.71 -4.79
N MET A 202 23.13 13.43 -3.80
CA MET A 202 23.45 13.61 -2.39
C MET A 202 23.90 12.33 -1.70
N ASN A 203 23.57 11.15 -2.25
CA ASN A 203 23.86 9.84 -1.67
C ASN A 203 23.54 9.79 -0.17
N PRO A 204 22.26 10.03 0.22
CA PRO A 204 21.88 10.07 1.63
C PRO A 204 22.01 8.67 2.25
N ASP A 205 22.39 8.61 3.53
CA ASP A 205 22.33 7.37 4.31
C ASP A 205 20.93 6.73 4.23
N PRO A 206 20.82 5.40 4.22
CA PRO A 206 21.89 4.38 4.21
C PRO A 206 22.50 4.12 2.82
N PHE A 207 22.12 4.89 1.80
CA PHE A 207 22.52 4.67 0.41
C PHE A 207 23.84 5.39 0.08
N THR A 208 24.97 4.80 0.49
CA THR A 208 26.29 5.42 0.32
C THR A 208 27.05 4.94 -0.92
N SER A 209 26.67 3.78 -1.50
CA SER A 209 27.30 3.26 -2.72
C SER A 209 26.48 3.64 -3.96
N ASP A 210 27.15 4.10 -5.02
CA ASP A 210 26.49 4.53 -6.27
C ASP A 210 25.55 3.45 -6.85
N GLY A 211 25.94 2.18 -6.73
CA GLY A 211 25.10 1.05 -7.15
C GLY A 211 23.82 0.89 -6.33
N SER A 212 23.88 1.08 -5.01
CA SER A 212 22.70 1.03 -4.14
C SER A 212 21.73 2.19 -4.38
N VAL A 213 22.26 3.38 -4.66
CA VAL A 213 21.48 4.60 -4.90
C VAL A 213 20.77 4.52 -6.26
N ALA A 214 21.47 4.06 -7.31
CA ALA A 214 20.85 3.83 -8.62
C ALA A 214 19.70 2.81 -8.54
N LEU A 215 19.88 1.73 -7.76
CA LEU A 215 18.85 0.72 -7.57
C LEU A 215 17.60 1.28 -6.89
N VAL A 216 17.76 1.99 -5.76
CA VAL A 216 16.60 2.55 -5.05
C VAL A 216 15.87 3.58 -5.91
N VAL A 217 16.59 4.38 -6.69
CA VAL A 217 16.00 5.37 -7.59
C VAL A 217 15.15 4.73 -8.68
N VAL A 218 15.69 3.74 -9.38
CA VAL A 218 14.97 3.05 -10.45
C VAL A 218 13.72 2.34 -9.90
N LEU A 219 13.85 1.65 -8.76
CA LEU A 219 12.74 0.90 -8.18
C LEU A 219 11.68 1.83 -7.57
N ALA A 220 12.09 2.92 -6.89
CA ALA A 220 11.18 3.89 -6.29
C ALA A 220 10.37 4.63 -7.35
N ALA A 221 10.96 4.98 -8.50
CA ALA A 221 10.26 5.67 -9.59
C ALA A 221 9.04 4.88 -10.10
N LEU A 222 9.13 3.55 -10.17
CA LEU A 222 8.03 2.71 -10.65
C LEU A 222 7.08 2.27 -9.53
N SER A 223 7.49 2.42 -8.27
CA SER A 223 6.79 1.83 -7.14
C SER A 223 5.39 2.42 -6.92
N CYS A 224 5.22 3.74 -7.01
CA CYS A 224 3.92 4.39 -6.80
C CYS A 224 2.86 4.02 -7.85
N PRO A 225 3.12 4.11 -9.18
CA PRO A 225 2.13 3.70 -10.17
C PRO A 225 1.80 2.19 -10.07
N LEU A 226 2.79 1.35 -9.77
CA LEU A 226 2.55 -0.07 -9.54
C LEU A 226 1.70 -0.30 -8.28
N GLY A 227 1.90 0.49 -7.23
CA GLY A 227 1.09 0.47 -6.01
C GLY A 227 -0.38 0.80 -6.28
N GLN A 228 -0.65 1.81 -7.13
CA GLN A 228 -2.01 2.13 -7.58
C GLN A 228 -2.66 0.98 -8.36
N TRP A 229 -1.89 0.27 -9.19
CA TRP A 229 -2.38 -0.91 -9.92
C TRP A 229 -2.69 -2.05 -8.97
N LEU A 230 -1.82 -2.29 -7.98
CA LEU A 230 -2.05 -3.28 -6.94
C LEU A 230 -3.30 -2.94 -6.12
N GLY A 231 -3.47 -1.68 -5.71
CA GLY A 231 -4.67 -1.21 -5.02
C GLY A 231 -5.95 -1.40 -5.83
N SER A 232 -5.90 -1.18 -7.14
CA SER A 232 -7.02 -1.49 -8.04
C SER A 232 -7.26 -2.99 -8.21
N TRP A 233 -6.20 -3.80 -8.23
CA TRP A 233 -6.31 -5.25 -8.21
C TRP A 233 -6.94 -5.75 -6.91
N MET A 234 -6.73 -5.11 -5.77
CA MET A 234 -7.32 -5.57 -4.50
C MET A 234 -8.84 -5.40 -4.43
N LEU A 235 -9.43 -4.61 -5.34
CA LEU A 235 -10.85 -4.33 -5.40
C LEU A 235 -11.54 -5.17 -6.50
N PRO A 236 -12.85 -5.42 -6.38
CA PRO A 236 -13.60 -6.11 -7.44
C PRO A 236 -13.72 -5.28 -8.72
N SER A 237 -13.56 -3.96 -8.61
CA SER A 237 -13.51 -3.01 -9.72
C SER A 237 -12.66 -1.81 -9.31
N ALA A 238 -11.86 -1.25 -10.23
CA ALA A 238 -11.09 -0.03 -9.95
C ALA A 238 -11.97 1.18 -9.59
N ALA A 239 -13.25 1.17 -9.97
CA ALA A 239 -14.19 2.24 -9.63
C ALA A 239 -14.82 2.08 -8.23
N ALA A 240 -14.55 0.98 -7.51
CA ALA A 240 -15.11 0.74 -6.19
C ALA A 240 -14.66 1.81 -5.19
N LYS A 241 -15.61 2.26 -4.35
CA LYS A 241 -15.38 3.32 -3.37
C LYS A 241 -14.65 2.77 -2.14
N ALA A 242 -13.34 2.96 -2.09
CA ALA A 242 -12.50 2.60 -0.94
C ALA A 242 -11.47 3.71 -0.64
N PRO A 243 -11.91 4.87 -0.11
CA PRO A 243 -11.05 6.04 0.05
C PRO A 243 -9.80 5.81 0.92
N ALA A 244 -9.87 4.99 1.97
CA ALA A 244 -8.71 4.71 2.82
C ALA A 244 -7.68 3.85 2.07
N LEU A 245 -8.13 2.82 1.34
CA LEU A 245 -7.26 2.03 0.47
C LEU A 245 -6.61 2.89 -0.62
N ARG A 246 -7.37 3.81 -1.23
CA ARG A 246 -6.87 4.74 -2.25
C ARG A 246 -5.91 5.80 -1.72
N ARG A 247 -5.79 5.96 -0.41
CA ARG A 247 -4.75 6.80 0.19
C ARG A 247 -3.45 6.03 0.43
N LEU A 248 -3.55 4.70 0.60
CA LEU A 248 -2.42 3.82 0.86
C LEU A 248 -1.85 3.17 -0.40
N ASP A 249 -2.49 3.32 -1.56
CA ASP A 249 -2.15 2.57 -2.77
C ASP A 249 -0.72 2.86 -3.27
N SER A 250 -0.29 4.11 -3.31
CA SER A 250 1.10 4.50 -3.62
C SER A 250 2.11 3.92 -2.62
N TRP A 251 1.70 3.64 -1.38
CA TRP A 251 2.56 3.10 -0.32
C TRP A 251 2.73 1.57 -0.38
N LEU A 252 1.77 0.86 -0.99
CA LEU A 252 1.73 -0.61 -1.00
C LEU A 252 2.99 -1.25 -1.60
N ILE A 253 3.61 -0.58 -2.57
CA ILE A 253 4.84 -1.04 -3.22
C ILE A 253 6.01 -0.12 -2.89
N ALA A 254 5.80 1.19 -2.81
CA ALA A 254 6.88 2.12 -2.48
C ALA A 254 7.55 1.79 -1.14
N ALA A 255 6.77 1.55 -0.08
CA ALA A 255 7.34 1.29 1.23
C ALA A 255 8.14 -0.01 1.28
N PRO A 256 7.63 -1.18 0.83
CA PRO A 256 8.42 -2.40 0.79
C PRO A 256 9.67 -2.32 -0.10
N VAL A 257 9.59 -1.62 -1.23
CA VAL A 257 10.72 -1.47 -2.15
C VAL A 257 11.84 -0.66 -1.49
N VAL A 258 11.51 0.52 -0.96
CA VAL A 258 12.51 1.38 -0.31
C VAL A 258 13.07 0.71 0.94
N TRP A 259 12.23 0.03 1.72
CA TRP A 259 12.66 -0.80 2.85
C TRP A 259 13.63 -1.90 2.44
N ALA A 260 13.31 -2.67 1.39
CA ALA A 260 14.21 -3.73 0.92
C ALA A 260 15.55 -3.16 0.45
N CYS A 261 15.54 -2.03 -0.27
CA CYS A 261 16.77 -1.36 -0.68
C CYS A 261 17.59 -0.88 0.52
N ALA A 262 16.95 -0.25 1.52
CA ALA A 262 17.62 0.22 2.72
C ALA A 262 18.20 -0.94 3.55
N ALA A 263 17.46 -2.03 3.66
CA ALA A 263 17.91 -3.25 4.35
C ALA A 263 19.06 -3.97 3.63
N LEU A 264 19.20 -3.81 2.32
CA LEU A 264 20.33 -4.35 1.54
C LEU A 264 21.56 -3.44 1.58
N ALA A 265 21.38 -2.15 1.88
CA ALA A 265 22.44 -1.16 1.94
C ALA A 265 23.01 -0.96 3.36
N SER A 266 22.34 -1.48 4.38
CA SER A 266 22.78 -1.48 5.79
C SER A 266 23.54 -2.75 6.16
#